data_AF-A0A368ATD4-F1
#
_entry.id   AF-A0A368ATD4-F1
#
_cell.length_a   1.000
_cell.length_b   1.000
_cell.length_c   1.000
_cell.angle_alpha   90.00
_cell.angle_beta   90.00
_cell.angle_gamma   90.00
#
_symmetry.space_group_name_H-M   'P 1'
#
loop_
_entity.id
_entity.type
_entity.pdbx_description
1 polymer ?
#
loop_
_entity_poly.entity_id
_entity_poly.type
_entity_poly.pdbx_seq_one_letter_code
_entity_poly.pdbx_strand_id
1 'polypeptide(L)'
;MSEHMKPLPDHRQAITAIERLSLRVSSMINHPLAQTQRWVTVHRLDTDGDAEWEEVIGLLAETPELELTFNDDGSVTLRWQRSSVEERDDFIVEQRSERRVEAAPPF
;
A
#
# COMPACT_ATOMS: atom_id res chain seq x y z
N MET A 1 39.39 -21.54 -26.82
CA MET A 1 38.16 -20.78 -26.54
C MET A 1 37.26 -21.66 -25.73
N SER A 2 36.79 -21.19 -24.57
CA SER A 2 35.55 -21.55 -23.87
C SER A 2 35.68 -21.07 -22.44
N GLU A 3 35.48 -19.77 -22.25
CA GLU A 3 35.29 -19.19 -20.93
C GLU A 3 33.98 -19.75 -20.36
N HIS A 4 34.10 -20.57 -19.31
CA HIS A 4 32.93 -21.02 -18.56
C HIS A 4 32.44 -19.84 -17.72
N MET A 5 31.55 -19.05 -18.32
CA MET A 5 30.73 -18.07 -17.61
C MET A 5 29.85 -18.85 -16.61
N LYS A 6 30.30 -18.93 -15.36
CA LYS A 6 29.47 -19.37 -14.25
C LYS A 6 28.25 -18.44 -14.18
N PRO A 7 27.01 -18.96 -14.20
CA PRO A 7 25.85 -18.12 -13.95
C PRO A 7 25.98 -17.50 -12.56
N LEU A 8 25.80 -16.18 -12.47
CA LEU A 8 25.77 -15.46 -11.20
C LEU A 8 24.69 -16.07 -10.30
N PRO A 9 24.89 -16.13 -8.97
CA PRO A 9 23.86 -16.59 -8.05
C PRO A 9 22.60 -15.75 -8.25
N ASP A 10 21.47 -16.46 -8.40
CA ASP A 10 20.13 -15.91 -8.50
C ASP A 10 19.86 -15.09 -7.23
N HIS A 11 20.06 -13.77 -7.28
CA HIS A 11 19.67 -12.82 -6.25
C HIS A 11 18.13 -12.74 -6.21
N ARG A 12 17.45 -13.83 -5.88
CA ARG A 12 16.15 -13.75 -5.21
C ARG A 12 16.44 -13.06 -3.89
N GLN A 13 16.44 -11.73 -3.92
CA GLN A 13 16.59 -10.90 -2.73
C GLN A 13 15.51 -11.37 -1.77
N ALA A 14 15.91 -12.13 -0.75
CA ALA A 14 15.01 -12.54 0.29
C ALA A 14 14.50 -11.25 0.94
N ILE A 15 13.19 -11.02 0.86
CA ILE A 15 12.57 -9.83 1.44
C ILE A 15 12.97 -9.79 2.92
N THR A 16 13.59 -8.70 3.35
CA THR A 16 14.00 -8.53 4.74
C THR A 16 12.78 -8.49 5.67
N ALA A 17 12.97 -8.68 6.98
CA ALA A 17 11.86 -8.60 7.94
C ALA A 17 11.20 -7.22 7.92
N ILE A 18 11.99 -6.15 7.84
CA ILE A 18 11.50 -4.77 7.73
C ILE A 18 10.70 -4.54 6.45
N GLU A 19 11.19 -4.99 5.30
CA GLU A 19 10.46 -4.85 4.03
C GLU A 19 9.14 -5.63 4.04
N ARG A 20 9.12 -6.82 4.65
CA ARG A 20 7.88 -7.61 4.80
C ARG A 20 6.85 -6.86 5.64
N LEU A 21 7.27 -6.27 6.77
CA LEU A 21 6.39 -5.47 7.61
C LEU A 21 5.86 -4.24 6.86
N SER A 22 6.75 -3.48 6.21
CA SER A 22 6.37 -2.32 5.40
C SER A 22 5.38 -2.65 4.29
N LEU A 23 5.60 -3.75 3.56
CA LEU A 23 4.68 -4.23 2.53
C LEU A 23 3.33 -4.64 3.11
N ARG A 24 3.32 -5.31 4.26
CA ARG A 24 2.08 -5.70 4.94
C ARG A 24 1.27 -4.47 5.35
N VAL A 25 1.90 -3.50 6.02
CA VAL A 25 1.24 -2.24 6.42
C VAL A 25 0.72 -1.49 5.20
N SER A 26 1.52 -1.40 4.14
CA SER A 26 1.11 -0.78 2.87
C SER A 26 -0.09 -1.48 2.25
N SER A 27 -0.11 -2.82 2.26
CA SER A 27 -1.25 -3.60 1.76
C SER A 27 -2.50 -3.40 2.62
N MET A 28 -2.35 -3.25 3.94
CA MET A 28 -3.47 -2.98 4.85
C MET A 28 -4.06 -1.58 4.58
N ILE A 29 -3.22 -0.56 4.43
CA ILE A 29 -3.64 0.79 4.10
C ILE A 29 -4.38 0.80 2.76
N ASN A 30 -3.81 0.19 1.73
CA ASN A 30 -4.40 0.16 0.37
C ASN A 30 -5.63 -0.76 0.25
N HIS A 31 -6.03 -1.46 1.30
CA HIS A 31 -7.21 -2.32 1.27
C HIS A 31 -8.48 -1.47 1.06
N PRO A 32 -9.45 -1.86 0.20
CA PRO A 32 -10.63 -1.05 -0.11
C PRO A 32 -11.44 -0.62 1.13
N LEU A 33 -11.60 -1.53 2.09
CA LEU A 33 -12.28 -1.22 3.36
C LEU A 33 -11.48 -0.20 4.18
N ALA A 34 -10.15 -0.35 4.24
CA ALA A 34 -9.26 0.57 4.94
C ALA A 34 -9.28 1.97 4.33
N GLN A 35 -9.28 2.06 2.99
CA GLN A 35 -9.48 3.31 2.27
C GLN A 35 -10.87 3.92 2.53
N THR A 36 -11.91 3.13 2.76
CA THR A 36 -13.24 3.68 3.09
C THR A 36 -13.31 4.17 4.53
N GLN A 37 -12.86 3.36 5.49
CA GLN A 37 -12.95 3.67 6.93
C GLN A 37 -11.85 4.63 7.42
N ARG A 38 -10.75 4.75 6.65
CA ARG A 38 -9.57 5.58 6.90
C ARG A 38 -8.79 5.23 8.17
N TRP A 39 -8.80 3.97 8.54
CA TRP A 39 -7.96 3.45 9.62
C TRP A 39 -7.65 1.97 9.45
N VAL A 40 -6.55 1.50 10.04
CA VAL A 40 -6.20 0.08 10.18
C VAL A 40 -5.59 -0.17 11.54
N THR A 41 -5.77 -1.36 12.09
CA THR A 41 -5.06 -1.81 13.30
C THR A 41 -4.02 -2.84 12.90
N VAL A 42 -2.75 -2.52 13.11
CA VAL A 42 -1.60 -3.38 12.80
C VAL A 42 -1.25 -4.14 14.06
N HIS A 43 -1.32 -5.46 13.98
CA HIS A 43 -0.83 -6.36 15.03
C HIS A 43 0.57 -6.84 14.68
N ARG A 44 1.43 -6.88 15.69
CA ARG A 44 2.77 -7.45 15.57
C ARG A 44 2.70 -8.97 15.43
N LEU A 45 3.44 -9.53 14.48
CA LEU A 45 3.57 -10.98 14.26
C LEU A 45 4.90 -11.50 14.80
N ASP A 46 5.00 -12.82 14.94
CA ASP A 46 6.26 -13.49 15.33
C ASP A 46 7.41 -13.23 14.35
N THR A 47 7.11 -12.83 13.11
CA THR A 47 8.11 -12.47 12.10
C THR A 47 8.60 -11.03 12.20
N ASP A 48 7.90 -10.19 12.97
CA ASP A 48 8.22 -8.78 13.16
C ASP A 48 9.07 -8.64 14.43
N GLY A 49 10.40 -8.60 14.26
CA GLY A 49 11.31 -8.34 15.38
C GLY A 49 11.09 -6.94 15.96
N ASP A 50 11.55 -6.74 17.19
CA ASP A 50 11.34 -5.47 17.90
C ASP A 50 11.96 -4.31 17.13
N ALA A 51 13.16 -4.49 16.60
CA ALA A 51 13.85 -3.47 15.82
C ALA A 51 13.05 -3.08 14.58
N GLU A 52 12.60 -4.06 13.79
CA GLU A 52 11.84 -3.79 12.58
C GLU A 52 10.49 -3.14 12.87
N TRP A 53 9.83 -3.56 13.95
CA TRP A 53 8.59 -2.97 14.41
C TRP A 53 8.76 -1.50 14.78
N GLU A 54 9.74 -1.19 15.64
CA GLU A 54 10.02 0.17 16.08
C GLU A 54 10.42 1.07 14.91
N GLU A 55 11.22 0.56 13.96
CA GLU A 55 11.62 1.33 12.77
C GLU A 55 10.39 1.68 11.90
N VAL A 56 9.53 0.70 11.57
CA VAL A 56 8.37 0.96 10.69
C VAL A 56 7.33 1.84 11.39
N ILE A 57 7.01 1.56 12.65
CA ILE A 57 6.05 2.37 13.40
C ILE A 57 6.61 3.78 13.65
N GLY A 58 7.91 3.91 13.90
CA GLY A 58 8.59 5.20 14.02
C GLY A 58 8.44 6.06 12.78
N LEU A 59 8.72 5.52 11.60
CA LEU A 59 8.55 6.23 10.32
C LEU A 59 7.10 6.67 10.07
N LEU A 60 6.13 5.82 10.46
CA LEU A 60 4.72 6.16 10.34
C LEU A 60 4.30 7.26 11.32
N ALA A 61 4.86 7.26 12.54
CA ALA A 61 4.64 8.31 13.54
C ALA A 61 5.22 9.67 13.11
N GLU A 62 6.30 9.68 12.33
CA GLU A 62 6.88 10.89 11.77
C GLU A 62 6.03 11.50 10.63
N THR A 63 5.05 10.75 10.11
CA THR A 63 4.17 11.22 9.05
C THR A 63 3.00 12.02 9.64
N PRO A 64 2.95 13.35 9.46
CA PRO A 64 1.99 14.22 10.15
C PRO A 64 0.52 14.01 9.72
N GLU A 65 0.31 13.37 8.57
CA GLU A 65 -1.01 13.03 8.04
C GLU A 65 -1.59 11.75 8.68
N LEU A 66 -0.76 11.02 9.43
CA LEU A 66 -1.15 9.80 10.14
C LEU A 66 -1.31 10.08 11.63
N GLU A 67 -2.46 9.71 12.16
CA GLU A 67 -2.73 9.63 13.59
C GLU A 67 -2.46 8.19 14.05
N LEU A 68 -1.53 8.01 14.98
CA LEU A 68 -1.20 6.72 15.55
C LEU A 68 -1.76 6.61 16.97
N THR A 69 -2.42 5.49 17.26
CA THR A 69 -2.90 5.12 18.60
C THR A 69 -2.29 3.79 18.99
N PHE A 70 -1.55 3.75 20.10
CA PHE A 70 -0.99 2.54 20.67
C PHE A 70 -2.02 1.91 21.61
N ASN A 71 -2.39 0.65 21.35
CA ASN A 71 -3.40 -0.07 22.12
C ASN A 71 -2.76 -0.93 23.23
N ASP A 72 -3.53 -1.28 24.26
CA ASP A 72 -3.06 -2.09 25.39
C ASP A 72 -2.63 -3.52 24.99
N ASP A 73 -3.07 -4.03 23.84
CA ASP A 73 -2.68 -5.35 23.32
C ASP A 73 -1.34 -5.35 22.56
N GLY A 74 -0.69 -4.19 22.44
CA GLY A 74 0.55 -4.03 21.66
C GLY A 74 0.33 -3.84 20.17
N SER A 75 -0.92 -3.71 19.71
CA SER A 75 -1.24 -3.28 18.36
C SER A 75 -1.20 -1.76 18.21
N VAL A 76 -1.02 -1.30 16.98
CA VAL A 76 -1.04 0.13 16.64
C VAL A 76 -2.17 0.39 15.65
N THR A 77 -3.07 1.29 16.00
CA THR A 77 -4.10 1.78 15.09
C THR A 77 -3.56 3.00 14.35
N LEU A 78 -3.51 2.93 13.03
CA LEU A 78 -3.17 4.03 12.13
C LEU A 78 -4.45 4.60 11.54
N ARG A 79 -4.61 5.92 11.58
CA ARG A 79 -5.75 6.64 11.02
C ARG A 79 -5.27 7.79 10.14
N TRP A 80 -5.97 8.05 9.04
CA TRP A 80 -5.67 9.15 8.14
C TRP A 80 -6.93 9.90 7.72
N GLN A 81 -6.76 11.07 7.12
CA GLN A 81 -7.88 11.86 6.58
C GLN A 81 -7.99 11.66 5.06
N ARG A 82 -9.13 12.02 4.47
CA ARG A 82 -9.23 12.13 3.01
C ARG A 82 -8.28 13.23 2.55
N SER A 83 -7.41 12.92 1.59
CA SER A 83 -6.56 13.94 0.98
C SER A 83 -7.45 14.88 0.14
N SER A 84 -7.17 16.18 0.13
CA SER A 84 -7.94 17.16 -0.68
C SER A 84 -7.85 16.92 -2.20
N VAL A 85 -6.94 16.05 -2.64
CA VAL A 85 -6.84 15.56 -4.02
C VAL A 85 -7.94 14.53 -4.33
N GLU A 86 -8.28 13.64 -3.39
CA GLU A 86 -9.35 12.64 -3.56
C GLU A 86 -10.74 13.31 -3.64
N GLU A 87 -10.94 14.45 -2.97
CA GLU A 87 -12.20 15.21 -3.03
C GLU A 87 -12.50 15.74 -4.45
N ARG A 88 -11.51 15.88 -5.33
CA ARG A 88 -11.72 16.36 -6.71
C ARG A 88 -12.04 15.25 -7.70
N ASP A 89 -11.69 14.00 -7.39
CA ASP A 89 -11.88 12.85 -8.29
C ASP A 89 -13.33 12.32 -8.25
N ASP A 90 -14.02 12.49 -7.10
CA ASP A 90 -15.46 12.19 -6.92
C ASP A 90 -16.37 13.02 -7.87
N PHE A 91 -15.86 14.10 -8.48
CA PHE A 91 -16.62 14.95 -9.42
C PHE A 91 -16.46 14.58 -10.91
N ILE A 92 -15.68 13.56 -11.25
CA ILE A 92 -15.42 13.15 -12.65
C ILE A 92 -15.95 11.73 -12.94
N VAL A 93 -17.24 11.49 -12.71
CA VAL A 93 -17.94 10.30 -13.25
C VAL A 93 -19.29 10.70 -13.85
N GLU A 94 -19.30 11.67 -14.76
CA GLU A 94 -20.35 11.77 -15.77
C GLU A 94 -19.70 12.17 -17.10
N GLN A 95 -20.18 11.60 -18.22
CA GLN A 95 -19.78 11.90 -19.62
C GLN A 95 -18.73 10.97 -20.26
N ARG A 96 -18.84 9.64 -20.10
CA ARG A 96 -18.34 8.72 -21.15
C ARG A 96 -19.27 7.54 -21.40
N SER A 97 -20.55 7.82 -21.63
CA SER A 97 -21.48 6.85 -22.20
C SER A 97 -21.68 7.13 -23.69
N GLU A 98 -21.04 6.28 -24.50
CA GLU A 98 -21.47 5.83 -25.83
C GLU A 98 -21.30 6.76 -27.05
N ARG A 99 -20.06 6.87 -27.52
CA ARG A 99 -19.77 6.99 -28.96
C ARG A 99 -19.89 5.61 -29.62
N ARG A 100 -21.10 5.15 -29.92
CA ARG A 100 -21.29 4.05 -30.90
C ARG A 100 -21.44 4.67 -32.29
N VAL A 101 -20.34 4.61 -33.03
CA VAL A 101 -20.30 4.72 -34.48
C VAL A 101 -21.20 3.64 -35.09
N GLU A 102 -22.25 4.03 -35.82
CA GLU A 102 -22.85 3.17 -36.84
C GLU A 102 -22.91 3.96 -38.14
N ALA A 103 -21.89 3.75 -38.98
CA ALA A 103 -21.95 4.10 -40.38
C ALA A 103 -22.83 3.06 -41.07
N ALA A 104 -24.04 3.44 -41.48
CA ALA A 104 -24.83 2.64 -42.40
C ALA A 104 -24.42 3.00 -43.86
N PRO A 105 -24.21 2.01 -44.74
CA PRO A 105 -23.65 2.17 -46.08
C PRO A 105 -24.65 2.85 -47.06
N PRO A 106 -24.15 3.42 -48.18
CA PRO A 106 -24.97 4.18 -49.12
C PRO A 106 -25.97 3.29 -49.88
N PHE A 107 -27.16 3.85 -50.14
CA PHE A 107 -28.07 3.39 -51.19
C PHE A 107 -28.13 4.44 -52.30
#